data_AF-A0A9D5Z7V5-F1
#
_entry.id   AF-A0A9D5Z7V5-F1
#
_cell.length_a   1.000
_cell.length_b   1.000
_cell.length_c   1.000
_cell.angle_alpha   90.00
_cell.angle_beta   90.00
_cell.angle_gamma   90.00
#
_symmetry.space_group_name_H-M   'P 1'
#
loop_
_entity.id
_entity.type
_entity.pdbx_description
1 polymer ?
#
loop_
_entity_poly.entity_id
_entity_poly.type
_entity_poly.pdbx_seq_one_letter_code
_entity_poly.pdbx_strand_id
1 'polypeptide(L)'
;MHDHSCGFSVVILAAGRFFAVLTAWMFFLPLVGAEASGSHDLFSLLEKKYGVVDRAGNAQVARAEQIFARMQAVADKRANRMPRLTVVNKVEQPWALTLPDGHILLSLGAIQLCYRHVSPQEGDARLAFVLGHELAHLSKNDFWEQEAYQALVKEGAEGEAQKGEKPAAVRVSTPSSRDKEREADDLGFLYAGMAGYGVHLLLDRSDDQRHDNFFALWGDSLHGMVNGVADHPGAAEREALLRARLERLAEGIAFFRFGVRLAHFGQCEQAIPLFRQFLHIFPAREVYNNLGACHLQRAQRGMNSMAAVASYWLPIVLDGSTQAEGLIGGYPSQVREGEGAVPALMNDKPGQDVEQAIEYLEQAAAMDAGYVAARLNVATAYFYHGELLRARLALQEALRLQPGRADIAGWQGLMAYLDSEAQGLAKAALPHWRQQAFKKKSPISLLFNQAIVARKVGQDARRWWRRVAARKEALPPRYARIACVAARLHCLVPAKEKQPLWPMPVQPGQDLDAADRRKLFAGWHATPLGWLADKRKGMSYRRGEEVEVLDWDGYAAMVVLRDGRLGSAAALRNKLGPPLQVRPLADEMQVWNYGSRWAVLVRNGLVLEVWVVG
;
A
#
# COMPACT_ATOMS: atom_id res chain seq x y z
N MET A 1 -30.70 50.22 38.39
CA MET A 1 -31.75 49.89 37.41
C MET A 1 -31.77 51.00 36.38
N HIS A 2 -31.10 50.81 35.25
CA HIS A 2 -31.38 51.54 34.03
C HIS A 2 -30.77 50.76 32.87
N ASP A 3 -31.66 50.39 31.95
CA ASP A 3 -31.37 49.95 30.60
C ASP A 3 -31.29 51.22 29.73
N HIS A 4 -30.30 51.30 28.84
CA HIS A 4 -30.41 51.81 27.47
C HIS A 4 -29.04 52.14 26.83
N SER A 5 -28.88 51.56 25.63
CA SER A 5 -28.42 52.19 24.38
C SER A 5 -26.93 52.37 24.07
N CYS A 6 -26.59 51.80 22.90
CA CYS A 6 -25.83 52.35 21.77
C CYS A 6 -24.36 52.79 21.91
N GLY A 7 -23.55 52.35 20.94
CA GLY A 7 -22.39 53.12 20.50
C GLY A 7 -21.25 52.28 19.94
N PHE A 8 -21.30 51.95 18.64
CA PHE A 8 -20.10 51.60 17.87
C PHE A 8 -19.29 52.89 17.67
N SER A 9 -18.07 52.93 18.21
CA SER A 9 -17.08 53.97 17.89
C SER A 9 -15.76 53.34 17.47
N VAL A 10 -15.37 53.67 16.25
CA VAL A 10 -14.04 53.50 15.67
C VAL A 10 -13.06 54.41 16.41
N VAL A 11 -11.91 53.88 16.84
CA VAL A 11 -10.73 54.70 17.13
C VAL A 11 -9.48 54.04 16.55
N ILE A 12 -8.89 54.80 15.63
CA ILE A 12 -7.59 54.70 15.00
C ILE A 12 -6.51 54.99 16.06
N LEU A 13 -5.45 54.20 16.09
CA LEU A 13 -4.16 54.62 16.64
C LEU A 13 -3.06 54.35 15.62
N ALA A 14 -2.34 55.43 15.34
CA ALA A 14 -1.33 55.59 14.32
C ALA A 14 0.07 55.73 14.94
N ALA A 15 1.07 55.62 14.06
CA ALA A 15 2.48 56.03 14.19
C ALA A 15 3.39 55.11 15.04
N GLY A 16 4.62 54.80 14.65
CA GLY A 16 5.40 55.20 13.48
C GLY A 16 6.92 55.09 13.78
N ARG A 17 7.72 55.01 12.70
CA ARG A 17 9.20 55.17 12.60
C ARG A 17 10.02 53.95 13.09
N PHE A 18 10.87 53.34 12.25
CA PHE A 18 12.14 53.93 11.82
C PHE A 18 12.61 53.51 10.41
N PHE A 19 13.41 54.41 9.85
CA PHE A 19 13.97 54.51 8.51
C PHE A 19 15.19 53.58 8.28
N ALA A 20 15.35 53.13 7.03
CA ALA A 20 16.57 52.95 6.24
C ALA A 20 17.79 52.19 6.83
N VAL A 21 18.08 51.02 6.23
CA VAL A 21 19.39 50.74 5.60
C VAL A 21 19.12 49.92 4.34
N LEU A 22 19.48 50.48 3.18
CA LEU A 22 19.39 49.89 1.85
C LEU A 22 20.75 50.13 1.21
N THR A 23 21.61 49.13 1.14
CA THR A 23 22.65 48.99 0.09
C THR A 23 23.43 47.69 0.25
N ALA A 24 23.64 47.05 -0.91
CA ALA A 24 24.70 46.12 -1.25
C ALA A 24 24.65 44.73 -0.60
N TRP A 25 23.99 43.77 -1.27
CA TRP A 25 24.52 42.40 -1.52
C TRP A 25 23.86 41.89 -2.82
N MET A 26 24.18 42.56 -3.94
CA MET A 26 24.30 41.86 -5.23
C MET A 26 25.69 41.21 -5.24
N PHE A 27 25.76 40.06 -5.90
CA PHE A 27 26.92 39.17 -6.15
C PHE A 27 27.04 37.96 -5.21
N PHE A 28 27.00 36.78 -5.85
CA PHE A 28 27.20 35.41 -5.36
C PHE A 28 25.98 34.64 -4.82
N LEU A 29 24.96 34.48 -5.69
CA LEU A 29 24.37 33.16 -5.88
C LEU A 29 25.42 32.29 -6.61
N PRO A 30 25.89 31.15 -6.07
CA PRO A 30 26.44 30.15 -6.97
C PRO A 30 25.29 29.70 -7.88
N LEU A 31 25.49 29.82 -9.19
CA LEU A 31 24.70 29.08 -10.16
C LEU A 31 24.77 27.60 -9.79
N VAL A 32 23.71 27.07 -9.18
CA VAL A 32 23.37 25.65 -9.34
C VAL A 32 22.77 25.56 -10.73
N GLY A 33 23.66 25.46 -11.72
CA GLY A 33 23.32 25.57 -13.13
C GLY A 33 24.48 25.10 -13.99
N ALA A 34 25.06 23.94 -13.66
CA ALA A 34 26.11 23.32 -14.47
C ALA A 34 25.92 21.80 -14.69
N GLU A 35 25.04 21.11 -13.95
CA GLU A 35 24.94 19.64 -14.03
C GLU A 35 24.03 19.09 -15.14
N ALA A 36 23.19 19.90 -15.80
CA ALA A 36 22.24 19.40 -16.80
C ALA A 36 22.80 19.30 -18.24
N SER A 37 23.93 19.94 -18.54
CA SER A 37 24.44 20.01 -19.93
C SER A 37 25.25 18.77 -20.35
N GLY A 38 25.91 18.10 -19.40
CA GLY A 38 26.76 16.92 -19.69
C GLY A 38 26.00 15.60 -19.84
N SER A 39 24.82 15.46 -19.23
CA SER A 39 24.00 14.23 -19.31
C SER A 39 23.23 14.12 -20.63
N HIS A 40 22.66 15.23 -21.12
CA HIS A 40 22.00 15.31 -22.42
C HIS A 40 22.95 14.96 -23.58
N ASP A 41 24.22 15.32 -23.45
CA ASP A 41 25.26 15.02 -24.43
C ASP A 41 25.59 13.51 -24.44
N LEU A 42 25.67 12.87 -23.26
CA LEU A 42 25.92 11.43 -23.15
C LEU A 42 24.75 10.59 -23.70
N PHE A 43 23.50 10.93 -23.36
CA PHE A 43 22.34 10.22 -23.89
C PHE A 43 22.32 10.27 -25.42
N SER A 44 22.48 11.46 -26.00
CA SER A 44 22.48 11.66 -27.45
C SER A 44 23.62 10.89 -28.13
N LEU A 45 24.78 10.84 -27.50
CA LEU A 45 25.94 10.08 -27.97
C LEU A 45 25.68 8.57 -27.98
N LEU A 46 25.10 8.05 -26.89
CA LEU A 46 24.74 6.63 -26.76
C LEU A 46 23.63 6.23 -27.72
N GLU A 47 22.62 7.08 -27.88
CA GLU A 47 21.54 6.91 -28.84
C GLU A 47 22.08 6.78 -30.27
N LYS A 48 22.94 7.71 -30.67
CA LYS A 48 23.56 7.72 -32.00
C LYS A 48 24.48 6.51 -32.22
N LYS A 49 25.23 6.10 -31.18
CA LYS A 49 26.19 5.00 -31.28
C LYS A 49 25.52 3.63 -31.39
N TYR A 50 24.43 3.42 -30.64
CA TYR A 50 23.85 2.08 -30.46
C TYR A 50 22.48 1.89 -31.09
N GLY A 51 21.79 2.97 -31.44
CA GLY A 51 20.48 2.97 -32.07
C GLY A 51 19.36 2.54 -31.11
N VAL A 52 18.25 3.29 -31.10
CA VAL A 52 17.06 2.98 -30.30
C VAL A 52 16.25 1.88 -30.96
N VAL A 53 15.71 0.98 -30.14
CA VAL A 53 14.75 -0.05 -30.56
C VAL A 53 13.35 0.38 -30.13
N ASP A 54 12.48 0.65 -31.10
CA ASP A 54 11.09 1.04 -30.84
C ASP A 54 10.22 -0.16 -30.43
N ARG A 55 9.35 0.04 -29.44
CA ARG A 55 8.33 -0.91 -29.00
C ARG A 55 7.42 -1.37 -30.12
N ALA A 56 7.16 -0.53 -31.13
CA ALA A 56 6.30 -0.88 -32.26
C ALA A 56 6.91 -2.01 -33.11
N GLY A 57 8.24 -2.11 -33.12
CA GLY A 57 8.99 -3.13 -33.86
C GLY A 57 9.43 -4.33 -33.03
N ASN A 58 9.25 -4.32 -31.69
CA ASN A 58 9.77 -5.37 -30.81
C ASN A 58 8.89 -5.63 -29.57
N ALA A 59 8.29 -6.81 -29.51
CA ALA A 59 7.41 -7.22 -28.40
C ALA A 59 8.13 -7.32 -27.04
N GLN A 60 9.43 -7.61 -27.01
CA GLN A 60 10.21 -7.65 -25.77
C GLN A 60 10.42 -6.24 -25.21
N VAL A 61 10.61 -5.24 -26.08
CA VAL A 61 10.70 -3.82 -25.69
C VAL A 61 9.35 -3.34 -25.16
N ALA A 62 8.26 -3.66 -25.85
CA ALA A 62 6.92 -3.32 -25.37
C ALA A 62 6.63 -3.92 -23.98
N ARG A 63 7.08 -5.15 -23.73
CA ARG A 63 6.98 -5.81 -22.41
C ARG A 63 7.85 -5.13 -21.35
N ALA A 64 9.10 -4.76 -21.70
CA ALA A 64 9.99 -4.03 -20.80
C ALA A 64 9.41 -2.66 -20.39
N GLU A 65 8.82 -1.91 -21.32
CA GLU A 65 8.13 -0.66 -21.02
C GLU A 65 6.93 -0.85 -20.08
N GLN A 66 6.15 -1.91 -20.26
CA GLN A 66 5.04 -2.24 -19.37
C GLN A 66 5.52 -2.57 -17.95
N ILE A 67 6.61 -3.34 -17.84
CA ILE A 67 7.23 -3.65 -16.54
C ILE A 67 7.73 -2.37 -15.90
N PHE A 68 8.47 -1.57 -16.65
CA PHE A 68 9.01 -0.29 -16.18
C PHE A 68 7.93 0.68 -15.70
N ALA A 69 6.81 0.81 -16.42
CA ALA A 69 5.69 1.65 -16.01
C ALA A 69 5.09 1.21 -14.65
N ARG A 70 5.01 -0.11 -14.40
CA ARG A 70 4.58 -0.64 -13.09
C ARG A 70 5.61 -0.38 -12.00
N MET A 71 6.90 -0.52 -12.32
CA MET A 71 7.99 -0.25 -11.38
C MET A 71 8.04 1.23 -10.97
N GLN A 72 7.88 2.15 -11.92
CA GLN A 72 7.81 3.59 -11.63
C GLN A 72 6.67 3.97 -10.69
N ALA A 73 5.54 3.26 -10.74
CA ALA A 73 4.40 3.56 -9.88
C ALA A 73 4.71 3.34 -8.40
N VAL A 74 5.63 2.40 -8.09
CA VAL A 74 5.98 1.98 -6.73
C VAL A 74 7.37 2.45 -6.27
N ALA A 75 8.24 2.86 -7.20
CA ALA A 75 9.57 3.38 -6.89
C ALA A 75 9.50 4.75 -6.19
N ASP A 76 10.55 5.08 -5.44
CA ASP A 76 10.64 6.38 -4.76
C ASP A 76 10.77 7.53 -5.79
N LYS A 77 10.00 8.61 -5.58
CA LYS A 77 9.87 9.74 -6.50
C LYS A 77 10.71 10.96 -6.09
N ARG A 78 11.57 10.83 -5.07
CA ARG A 78 12.42 11.92 -4.54
C ARG A 78 13.40 12.52 -5.54
N ALA A 79 13.70 11.83 -6.65
CA ALA A 79 14.68 12.28 -7.63
C ALA A 79 14.35 13.61 -8.32
N ASN A 80 13.14 14.17 -8.13
CA ASN A 80 12.65 15.39 -8.79
C ASN A 80 12.79 15.37 -10.32
N ARG A 81 12.87 14.17 -10.90
CA ARG A 81 13.05 13.90 -12.33
C ARG A 81 12.18 12.72 -12.72
N MET A 82 11.64 12.75 -13.94
CA MET A 82 10.73 11.72 -14.44
C MET A 82 11.55 10.60 -15.09
N PRO A 83 11.54 9.36 -14.56
CA PRO A 83 12.31 8.27 -15.14
C PRO A 83 11.83 7.94 -16.57
N ARG A 84 12.74 7.64 -17.49
CA ARG A 84 12.44 7.30 -18.89
C ARG A 84 13.28 6.10 -19.33
N LEU A 85 12.64 5.01 -19.72
CA LEU A 85 13.32 3.84 -20.25
C LEU A 85 13.59 4.07 -21.74
N THR A 86 14.81 3.80 -22.16
CA THR A 86 15.19 3.75 -23.58
C THR A 86 15.93 2.45 -23.86
N VAL A 87 15.42 1.67 -24.81
CA VAL A 87 16.06 0.41 -25.20
C VAL A 87 16.94 0.63 -26.43
N VAL A 88 18.17 0.13 -26.39
CA VAL A 88 19.14 0.25 -27.49
C VAL A 88 19.57 -1.12 -28.03
N ASN A 89 19.92 -1.19 -29.33
CA ASN A 89 20.04 -2.45 -30.07
C ASN A 89 21.22 -3.32 -29.60
N LYS A 90 22.35 -2.67 -29.26
CA LYS A 90 23.52 -3.37 -28.71
C LYS A 90 24.38 -2.38 -27.95
N VAL A 91 24.49 -2.54 -26.64
CA VAL A 91 25.61 -1.97 -25.89
C VAL A 91 26.65 -3.08 -25.77
N GLU A 92 27.91 -2.81 -26.11
CA GLU A 92 28.98 -3.78 -25.80
C GLU A 92 29.11 -3.97 -24.29
N GLN A 93 28.88 -2.90 -23.50
CA GLN A 93 28.53 -2.79 -22.06
C GLN A 93 28.52 -1.29 -21.65
N PRO A 94 27.86 -0.84 -20.54
CA PRO A 94 27.05 -1.61 -19.58
C PRO A 94 25.65 -1.97 -20.13
N TRP A 95 25.05 -2.99 -19.54
CA TRP A 95 23.81 -3.60 -20.02
C TRP A 95 22.55 -2.84 -19.60
N ALA A 96 22.63 -2.15 -18.47
CA ALA A 96 21.70 -1.15 -17.98
C ALA A 96 22.53 0.05 -17.45
N LEU A 97 21.99 1.27 -17.52
CA LEU A 97 22.65 2.46 -17.00
C LEU A 97 21.64 3.56 -16.68
N THR A 98 21.76 4.16 -15.51
CA THR A 98 20.98 5.31 -15.09
C THR A 98 21.72 6.64 -15.31
N LEU A 99 21.02 7.63 -15.86
CA LEU A 99 21.56 8.96 -16.17
C LEU A 99 20.96 10.07 -15.28
N PRO A 100 21.71 11.13 -14.97
CA PRO A 100 21.23 12.26 -14.17
C PRO A 100 20.02 13.00 -14.75
N ASP A 101 19.73 12.91 -16.05
CA ASP A 101 18.55 13.56 -16.63
C ASP A 101 17.25 12.75 -16.48
N GLY A 102 17.32 11.55 -15.89
CA GLY A 102 16.19 10.66 -15.72
C GLY A 102 16.12 9.51 -16.72
N HIS A 103 17.02 9.45 -17.71
CA HIS A 103 17.06 8.31 -18.61
C HIS A 103 17.63 7.06 -17.92
N ILE A 104 16.98 5.93 -18.16
CA ILE A 104 17.46 4.59 -17.86
C ILE A 104 17.64 3.90 -19.21
N LEU A 105 18.90 3.63 -19.56
CA LEU A 105 19.27 2.93 -20.76
C LEU A 105 19.29 1.44 -20.47
N LEU A 106 18.69 0.65 -21.35
CA LEU A 106 18.70 -0.81 -21.26
C LEU A 106 19.05 -1.40 -22.62
N SER A 107 19.99 -2.32 -22.66
CA SER A 107 20.31 -3.02 -23.91
C SER A 107 19.25 -4.07 -24.23
N LEU A 108 18.98 -4.30 -25.53
CA LEU A 108 18.14 -5.41 -25.96
C LEU A 108 18.71 -6.77 -25.51
N GLY A 109 20.04 -6.89 -25.44
CA GLY A 109 20.73 -8.06 -24.91
C GLY A 109 20.42 -8.34 -23.43
N ALA A 110 20.32 -7.29 -22.60
CA ALA A 110 19.92 -7.42 -21.20
C ALA A 110 18.51 -7.98 -21.07
N ILE A 111 17.56 -7.47 -21.85
CA ILE A 111 16.19 -7.98 -21.91
C ILE A 111 16.22 -9.46 -22.30
N GLN A 112 16.93 -9.82 -23.37
CA GLN A 112 17.03 -11.20 -23.84
C GLN A 112 17.64 -12.15 -22.80
N LEU A 113 18.63 -11.69 -22.02
CA LEU A 113 19.22 -12.47 -20.94
C LEU A 113 18.22 -12.72 -19.81
N CYS A 114 17.42 -11.74 -19.42
CA CYS A 114 16.40 -11.92 -18.38
C CYS A 114 15.42 -13.05 -18.73
N TYR A 115 15.06 -13.22 -20.01
CA TYR A 115 14.13 -14.28 -20.45
C TYR A 115 14.82 -15.57 -20.92
N ARG A 116 16.14 -15.69 -20.74
CA ARG A 116 16.89 -16.84 -21.22
C ARG A 116 16.60 -18.08 -20.37
N HIS A 117 16.13 -19.15 -21.02
CA HIS A 117 15.89 -20.47 -20.43
C HIS A 117 14.96 -20.44 -19.20
N VAL A 118 13.92 -19.61 -19.23
CA VAL A 118 12.97 -19.48 -18.11
C VAL A 118 11.55 -19.20 -18.57
N SER A 119 10.61 -19.35 -17.64
CA SER A 119 9.23 -18.94 -17.86
C SER A 119 9.13 -17.41 -18.06
N PRO A 120 8.07 -16.91 -18.74
CA PRO A 120 7.83 -15.48 -18.83
C PRO A 120 7.67 -14.78 -17.47
N GLN A 121 7.17 -15.49 -16.45
CA GLN A 121 6.97 -14.94 -15.11
C GLN A 121 8.29 -14.70 -14.39
N GLU A 122 9.22 -15.65 -14.49
CA GLU A 122 10.56 -15.49 -13.94
C GLU A 122 11.37 -14.45 -14.74
N GLY A 123 11.24 -14.44 -16.07
CA GLY A 123 11.86 -13.40 -16.90
C GLY A 123 11.37 -11.98 -16.56
N ASP A 124 10.08 -11.82 -16.25
CA ASP A 124 9.53 -10.56 -15.74
C ASP A 124 10.13 -10.17 -14.39
N ALA A 125 10.31 -11.13 -13.47
CA ALA A 125 10.92 -10.88 -12.17
C ALA A 125 12.39 -10.45 -12.30
N ARG A 126 13.16 -11.13 -13.17
CA ARG A 126 14.55 -10.79 -13.50
C ARG A 126 14.67 -9.39 -14.07
N LEU A 127 13.83 -9.05 -15.05
CA LEU A 127 13.83 -7.73 -15.67
C LEU A 127 13.34 -6.63 -14.71
N ALA A 128 12.32 -6.92 -13.90
CA ALA A 128 11.82 -6.00 -12.88
C ALA A 128 12.89 -5.68 -11.83
N PHE A 129 13.69 -6.67 -11.41
CA PHE A 129 14.82 -6.42 -10.51
C PHE A 129 15.86 -5.49 -11.13
N VAL A 130 16.31 -5.75 -12.37
CA VAL A 130 17.29 -4.89 -13.06
C VAL A 130 16.76 -3.46 -13.18
N LEU A 131 15.52 -3.27 -13.65
CA LEU A 131 14.92 -1.94 -13.75
C LEU A 131 14.71 -1.28 -12.38
N GLY A 132 14.40 -2.07 -11.35
CA GLY A 132 14.25 -1.59 -9.98
C GLY A 132 15.57 -1.09 -9.39
N HIS A 133 16.67 -1.79 -9.68
CA HIS A 133 18.02 -1.39 -9.31
C HIS A 133 18.38 -0.03 -9.93
N GLU A 134 18.15 0.14 -11.23
CA GLU A 134 18.37 1.43 -11.92
C GLU A 134 17.50 2.56 -11.35
N LEU A 135 16.21 2.28 -11.07
CA LEU A 135 15.33 3.25 -10.41
C LEU A 135 15.81 3.62 -9.01
N ALA A 136 16.47 2.70 -8.29
CA ALA A 136 17.02 2.97 -6.98
C ALA A 136 18.18 3.97 -7.07
N HIS A 137 19.14 3.74 -7.97
CA HIS A 137 20.22 4.70 -8.28
C HIS A 137 19.67 6.08 -8.61
N LEU A 138 18.66 6.13 -9.47
CA LEU A 138 18.00 7.38 -9.85
C LEU A 138 17.37 8.08 -8.64
N SER A 139 16.67 7.34 -7.78
CA SER A 139 15.99 7.88 -6.58
C SER A 139 16.96 8.44 -5.54
N LYS A 140 18.19 7.93 -5.51
CA LYS A 140 19.24 8.29 -4.55
C LYS A 140 20.23 9.31 -5.08
N ASN A 141 20.12 9.68 -6.36
CA ASN A 141 21.09 10.52 -7.07
C ASN A 141 22.49 9.88 -7.13
N ASP A 142 22.53 8.56 -7.27
CA ASP A 142 23.76 7.79 -7.38
C ASP A 142 24.09 7.52 -8.85
N PHE A 143 25.04 8.29 -9.40
CA PHE A 143 25.41 8.25 -10.83
C PHE A 143 26.88 7.87 -11.06
N TRP A 144 27.50 7.18 -10.11
CA TRP A 144 28.93 6.86 -10.14
C TRP A 144 29.31 5.97 -11.34
N GLU A 145 28.43 5.04 -11.75
CA GLU A 145 28.64 4.22 -12.95
C GLU A 145 28.68 5.06 -14.23
N GLN A 146 27.83 6.09 -14.30
CA GLN A 146 27.84 7.03 -15.41
C GLN A 146 29.14 7.83 -15.44
N GLU A 147 29.62 8.29 -14.29
CA GLU A 147 30.88 9.04 -14.20
C GLU A 147 32.07 8.19 -14.67
N ALA A 148 32.13 6.93 -14.22
CA ALA A 148 33.12 5.95 -14.66
C ALA A 148 33.01 5.65 -16.16
N TYR A 149 31.80 5.47 -16.68
CA TYR A 149 31.58 5.21 -18.10
C TYR A 149 31.95 6.41 -18.98
N GLN A 150 31.63 7.64 -18.55
CA GLN A 150 32.05 8.85 -19.28
C GLN A 150 33.56 9.00 -19.35
N ALA A 151 34.28 8.67 -18.26
CA ALA A 151 35.74 8.68 -18.27
C ALA A 151 36.29 7.70 -19.31
N LEU A 152 35.76 6.47 -19.37
CA LEU A 152 36.17 5.47 -20.37
C LEU A 152 35.86 5.88 -21.81
N VAL A 153 34.69 6.49 -22.05
CA VAL A 153 34.31 6.97 -23.40
C VAL A 153 35.17 8.14 -23.85
N LYS A 154 35.52 9.08 -22.95
CA LYS A 154 36.43 10.20 -23.26
C LYS A 154 37.85 9.72 -23.54
N GLU A 155 38.37 8.80 -22.73
CA GLU A 155 39.70 8.20 -22.97
C GLU A 155 39.76 7.41 -24.28
N GLY A 156 38.69 6.69 -24.63
CA GLY A 156 38.59 5.98 -25.91
C GLY A 156 38.48 6.90 -27.13
N ALA A 157 37.89 8.09 -26.98
CA ALA A 157 37.78 9.10 -28.03
C ALA A 157 39.09 9.90 -28.23
N GLU A 158 39.87 10.11 -27.17
CA GLU A 158 41.18 10.79 -27.24
C GLU A 158 42.32 9.80 -27.61
N GLY A 159 42.13 8.50 -27.36
CA GLY A 159 43.11 7.42 -27.60
C GLY A 159 43.32 6.99 -29.05
N GLU A 160 42.56 7.49 -30.03
CA GLU A 160 42.85 7.24 -31.45
C GLU A 160 44.10 8.00 -31.97
N ALA A 161 44.70 8.88 -31.14
CA ALA A 161 45.90 9.64 -31.51
C ALA A 161 47.24 8.97 -31.17
N GLN A 162 47.31 7.95 -30.29
CA GLN A 162 48.59 7.33 -29.93
C GLN A 162 48.49 5.81 -29.75
N LYS A 163 48.93 5.06 -30.78
CA LYS A 163 49.28 3.65 -30.66
C LYS A 163 50.46 3.50 -29.70
N GLY A 164 50.22 2.84 -28.58
CA GLY A 164 51.29 2.12 -27.86
C GLY A 164 51.41 2.43 -26.38
N GLU A 165 50.37 2.14 -25.59
CA GLU A 165 50.47 1.61 -24.22
C GLU A 165 49.07 1.23 -23.75
N LYS A 166 48.91 0.06 -23.10
CA LYS A 166 47.63 -0.34 -22.52
C LYS A 166 47.32 0.61 -21.35
N PRO A 167 46.18 1.33 -21.34
CA PRO A 167 45.87 2.23 -20.24
C PRO A 167 45.70 1.42 -18.95
N ALA A 168 46.35 1.88 -17.88
CA ALA A 168 46.17 1.35 -16.54
C ALA A 168 44.71 1.56 -16.13
N ALA A 169 44.06 0.49 -15.64
CA ALA A 169 42.68 0.55 -15.17
C ALA A 169 42.53 1.65 -14.09
N VAL A 170 41.77 2.69 -14.42
CA VAL A 170 41.36 3.74 -13.48
C VAL A 170 40.46 3.08 -12.44
N ARG A 171 41.07 2.61 -11.34
CA ARG A 171 40.37 2.11 -10.15
C ARG A 171 39.95 3.31 -9.31
N VAL A 172 38.77 3.84 -9.54
CA VAL A 172 38.09 4.71 -8.57
C VAL A 172 37.06 3.85 -7.84
N SER A 173 37.55 2.89 -7.05
CA SER A 173 36.71 2.08 -6.15
C SER A 173 36.76 2.68 -4.75
N THR A 174 35.63 3.17 -4.24
CA THR A 174 35.53 3.64 -2.86
C THR A 174 34.60 2.72 -2.08
N PRO A 175 34.79 2.45 -0.78
CA PRO A 175 33.83 1.67 0.01
C PRO A 175 32.37 2.18 -0.11
N SER A 176 32.19 3.46 -0.43
CA SER A 176 30.90 4.09 -0.68
C SER A 176 30.18 3.58 -1.94
N SER A 177 30.85 3.11 -2.99
CA SER A 177 30.18 2.60 -4.20
C SER A 177 29.53 1.24 -3.93
N ARG A 178 30.24 0.32 -3.27
CA ARG A 178 29.70 -1.02 -2.93
C ARG A 178 28.46 -0.95 -2.04
N ASP A 179 28.42 -0.04 -1.06
CA ASP A 179 27.25 0.13 -0.20
C ASP A 179 26.05 0.72 -0.97
N LYS A 180 26.29 1.62 -1.93
CA LYS A 180 25.25 2.13 -2.84
C LYS A 180 24.70 1.02 -3.73
N GLU A 181 25.55 0.15 -4.27
CA GLU A 181 25.13 -1.01 -5.05
C GLU A 181 24.28 -2.00 -4.23
N ARG A 182 24.66 -2.26 -2.98
CA ARG A 182 23.84 -3.07 -2.06
C ARG A 182 22.50 -2.42 -1.77
N GLU A 183 22.48 -1.11 -1.56
CA GLU A 183 21.23 -0.37 -1.34
C GLU A 183 20.34 -0.40 -2.58
N ALA A 184 20.92 -0.25 -3.77
CA ALA A 184 20.22 -0.37 -5.05
C ALA A 184 19.66 -1.78 -5.28
N ASP A 185 20.40 -2.84 -4.92
CA ASP A 185 19.90 -4.22 -4.94
C ASP A 185 18.72 -4.41 -3.97
N ASP A 186 18.85 -3.95 -2.71
CA ASP A 186 17.80 -4.05 -1.68
C ASP A 186 16.51 -3.33 -2.08
N LEU A 187 16.63 -2.14 -2.68
CA LEU A 187 15.51 -1.37 -3.25
C LEU A 187 14.97 -1.99 -4.52
N GLY A 188 15.82 -2.55 -5.39
CA GLY A 188 15.42 -3.27 -6.59
C GLY A 188 14.51 -4.46 -6.27
N PHE A 189 14.88 -5.26 -5.26
CA PHE A 189 14.02 -6.33 -4.73
C PHE A 189 12.69 -5.78 -4.19
N LEU A 190 12.75 -4.67 -3.43
CA LEU A 190 11.57 -4.07 -2.82
C LEU A 190 10.59 -3.56 -3.88
N TYR A 191 11.07 -2.77 -4.85
CA TYR A 191 10.25 -2.23 -5.93
C TYR A 191 9.64 -3.34 -6.80
N ALA A 192 10.43 -4.36 -7.14
CA ALA A 192 9.93 -5.50 -7.92
C ALA A 192 8.81 -6.24 -7.16
N GLY A 193 9.01 -6.47 -5.86
CA GLY A 193 8.01 -7.08 -5.00
C GLY A 193 6.73 -6.25 -4.87
N MET A 194 6.84 -4.93 -4.66
CA MET A 194 5.68 -4.03 -4.54
C MET A 194 4.90 -3.87 -5.85
N ALA A 195 5.60 -3.99 -6.99
CA ALA A 195 4.98 -4.02 -8.31
C ALA A 195 4.31 -5.38 -8.62
N GLY A 196 4.51 -6.41 -7.78
CA GLY A 196 3.87 -7.71 -7.87
C GLY A 196 4.66 -8.76 -8.64
N TYR A 197 5.97 -8.56 -8.82
CA TYR A 197 6.86 -9.55 -9.41
C TYR A 197 7.44 -10.48 -8.34
N GLY A 198 7.44 -11.79 -8.62
CA GLY A 198 7.92 -12.81 -7.70
C GLY A 198 9.44 -12.79 -7.54
N VAL A 199 9.97 -11.94 -6.66
CA VAL A 199 11.44 -11.81 -6.47
C VAL A 199 12.10 -13.07 -5.93
N HIS A 200 11.36 -13.99 -5.30
CA HIS A 200 11.89 -15.30 -4.90
C HIS A 200 12.38 -16.13 -6.10
N LEU A 201 11.79 -15.92 -7.29
CA LEU A 201 12.17 -16.63 -8.52
C LEU A 201 13.61 -16.29 -8.95
N LEU A 202 14.20 -15.21 -8.45
CA LEU A 202 15.61 -14.88 -8.71
C LEU A 202 16.60 -15.87 -8.07
N LEU A 203 16.13 -16.64 -7.08
CA LEU A 203 16.89 -17.68 -6.38
C LEU A 203 16.72 -19.06 -7.04
N ASP A 204 15.79 -19.21 -7.98
CA ASP A 204 15.55 -20.49 -8.64
C ASP A 204 16.75 -20.87 -9.51
N ARG A 205 16.98 -22.18 -9.61
CA ARG A 205 18.02 -22.69 -10.49
C ARG A 205 17.65 -22.39 -11.93
N SER A 206 18.59 -21.78 -12.65
CA SER A 206 18.42 -21.60 -14.08
C SER A 206 18.42 -22.97 -14.75
N ASP A 207 17.59 -23.17 -15.77
CA ASP A 207 17.69 -24.34 -16.66
C ASP A 207 19.02 -24.36 -17.47
N ASP A 208 19.82 -23.31 -17.33
CA ASP A 208 21.20 -23.25 -17.80
C ASP A 208 22.10 -23.98 -16.80
N GLN A 209 22.55 -25.19 -17.17
CA GLN A 209 23.39 -26.06 -16.33
C GLN A 209 24.71 -25.43 -15.89
N ARG A 210 25.06 -24.24 -16.38
CA ARG A 210 26.27 -23.49 -16.00
C ARG A 210 26.09 -22.54 -14.84
N HIS A 211 24.87 -22.10 -14.53
CA HIS A 211 24.63 -21.05 -13.53
C HIS A 211 23.61 -21.49 -12.50
N ASP A 212 23.97 -21.35 -11.22
CA ASP A 212 23.11 -21.77 -10.11
C ASP A 212 21.85 -20.92 -9.95
N ASN A 213 21.86 -19.64 -10.37
CA ASN A 213 20.72 -18.74 -10.32
C ASN A 213 20.90 -17.53 -11.25
N PHE A 214 19.93 -16.62 -11.28
CA PHE A 214 19.99 -15.42 -12.11
C PHE A 214 21.19 -14.52 -11.80
N PHE A 215 21.60 -14.39 -10.54
CA PHE A 215 22.73 -13.52 -10.18
C PHE A 215 24.07 -14.04 -10.71
N ALA A 216 24.26 -15.37 -10.76
CA ALA A 216 25.42 -15.98 -11.40
C ALA A 216 25.41 -15.70 -12.92
N LEU A 217 24.27 -15.91 -13.59
CA LEU A 217 24.10 -15.62 -15.01
C LEU A 217 24.35 -14.14 -15.36
N TRP A 218 23.80 -13.24 -14.54
CA TRP A 218 23.95 -11.79 -14.71
C TRP A 218 25.39 -11.35 -14.44
N GLY A 219 26.00 -11.85 -13.36
CA GLY A 219 27.38 -11.57 -13.00
C GLY A 219 28.37 -12.01 -14.08
N ASP A 220 28.25 -13.23 -14.60
CA ASP A 220 29.15 -13.73 -15.65
C ASP A 220 29.02 -12.96 -16.97
N SER A 221 27.82 -12.43 -17.25
CA SER A 221 27.59 -11.56 -18.40
C SER A 221 28.26 -10.17 -18.26
N LEU A 222 28.61 -9.75 -17.04
CA LEU A 222 29.34 -8.53 -16.72
C LEU A 222 30.88 -8.72 -16.68
N HIS A 223 31.38 -9.95 -16.49
CA HIS A 223 32.82 -10.25 -16.39
C HIS A 223 33.60 -10.12 -17.72
N GLY A 224 32.93 -9.74 -18.81
CA GLY A 224 33.58 -9.41 -20.09
C GLY A 224 34.32 -8.07 -20.11
N MET A 225 34.17 -7.21 -19.10
CA MET A 225 34.94 -5.96 -18.98
C MET A 225 36.04 -6.05 -17.92
N VAL A 226 37.23 -5.64 -18.37
CA VAL A 226 38.27 -4.91 -17.66
C VAL A 226 38.35 -5.20 -16.16
N ASN A 227 39.44 -5.84 -15.74
CA ASN A 227 39.92 -5.91 -14.34
C ASN A 227 39.75 -4.54 -13.63
N GLY A 228 38.58 -4.22 -13.06
CA GLY A 228 38.26 -2.82 -12.77
C GLY A 228 36.89 -2.51 -12.18
N VAL A 229 35.79 -3.15 -12.60
CA VAL A 229 34.45 -2.92 -12.00
C VAL A 229 34.26 -3.74 -10.72
N ALA A 230 35.16 -3.53 -9.76
CA ALA A 230 35.33 -4.35 -8.56
C ALA A 230 34.27 -4.11 -7.46
N ASP A 231 33.24 -3.30 -7.71
CA ASP A 231 32.37 -2.76 -6.66
C ASP A 231 30.92 -3.25 -6.68
N HIS A 232 30.45 -3.90 -7.75
CA HIS A 232 29.15 -4.58 -7.69
C HIS A 232 29.21 -5.79 -6.75
N PRO A 233 28.14 -6.03 -5.95
CA PRO A 233 28.01 -7.23 -5.15
C PRO A 233 28.15 -8.51 -5.98
N GLY A 234 28.85 -9.50 -5.44
CA GLY A 234 28.94 -10.82 -6.08
C GLY A 234 27.60 -11.54 -6.06
N ALA A 235 27.44 -12.57 -6.91
CA ALA A 235 26.19 -13.35 -6.97
C ALA A 235 25.75 -13.90 -5.59
N ALA A 236 26.68 -14.46 -4.82
CA ALA A 236 26.40 -14.99 -3.48
C ALA A 236 25.96 -13.91 -2.48
N GLU A 237 26.48 -12.68 -2.63
CA GLU A 237 26.11 -11.56 -1.76
C GLU A 237 24.69 -11.06 -2.07
N ARG A 238 24.33 -10.96 -3.36
CA ARG A 238 22.97 -10.63 -3.80
C ARG A 238 21.95 -11.66 -3.35
N GLU A 239 22.30 -12.94 -3.48
CA GLU A 239 21.50 -14.04 -2.97
C GLU A 239 21.28 -13.93 -1.45
N ALA A 240 22.35 -13.71 -0.67
CA ALA A 240 22.25 -13.56 0.78
C ALA A 240 21.38 -12.36 1.18
N LEU A 241 21.50 -11.24 0.47
CA LEU A 241 20.69 -10.04 0.69
C LEU A 241 19.20 -10.31 0.40
N LEU A 242 18.88 -10.94 -0.72
CA LEU A 242 17.51 -11.29 -1.08
C LEU A 242 16.90 -12.27 -0.06
N ARG A 243 17.65 -13.30 0.36
CA ARG A 243 17.25 -14.25 1.40
C ARG A 243 16.90 -13.53 2.71
N ALA A 244 17.77 -12.65 3.19
CA ALA A 244 17.53 -11.86 4.39
C ALA A 244 16.31 -10.93 4.27
N ARG A 245 16.01 -10.40 3.07
CA ARG A 245 14.79 -9.62 2.83
C ARG A 245 13.54 -10.48 2.86
N LEU A 246 13.55 -11.66 2.23
CA LEU A 246 12.43 -12.60 2.25
C LEU A 246 12.13 -13.10 3.67
N GLU A 247 13.17 -13.33 4.48
CA GLU A 247 13.03 -13.68 5.90
C GLU A 247 12.34 -12.57 6.70
N ARG A 248 12.84 -11.33 6.60
CA ARG A 248 12.20 -10.16 7.24
C ARG A 248 10.74 -9.98 6.80
N LEU A 249 10.45 -10.24 5.52
CA LEU A 249 9.10 -10.16 4.98
C LEU A 249 8.18 -11.25 5.57
N ALA A 250 8.68 -12.49 5.66
CA ALA A 250 7.95 -13.62 6.22
C ALA A 250 7.60 -13.39 7.70
N GLU A 251 8.52 -12.83 8.47
CA GLU A 251 8.27 -12.38 9.85
C GLU A 251 7.23 -11.25 9.88
N GLY A 252 7.35 -10.29 8.95
CA GLY A 252 6.51 -9.11 8.89
C GLY A 252 5.03 -9.37 8.58
N ILE A 253 4.70 -10.42 7.82
CA ILE A 253 3.33 -10.69 7.37
C ILE A 253 2.34 -10.88 8.54
N ALA A 254 2.81 -11.34 9.70
CA ALA A 254 1.96 -11.46 10.89
C ALA A 254 1.37 -10.09 11.30
N PHE A 255 2.15 -9.01 11.22
CA PHE A 255 1.69 -7.65 11.51
C PHE A 255 0.51 -7.26 10.62
N PHE A 256 0.67 -7.46 9.31
CA PHE A 256 -0.38 -7.15 8.34
C PHE A 256 -1.66 -7.93 8.63
N ARG A 257 -1.54 -9.26 8.80
CA ARG A 257 -2.69 -10.15 9.01
C ARG A 257 -3.45 -9.81 10.30
N PHE A 258 -2.75 -9.57 11.42
CA PHE A 258 -3.40 -9.12 12.65
C PHE A 258 -4.02 -7.73 12.49
N GLY A 259 -3.33 -6.80 11.82
CA GLY A 259 -3.84 -5.47 11.53
C GLY A 259 -5.16 -5.53 10.77
N VAL A 260 -5.26 -6.32 9.70
CA VAL A 260 -6.49 -6.51 8.91
C VAL A 260 -7.63 -7.01 9.78
N ARG A 261 -7.37 -8.05 10.58
CA ARG A 261 -8.39 -8.67 11.43
C ARG A 261 -8.89 -7.71 12.50
N LEU A 262 -8.00 -7.02 13.19
CA LEU A 262 -8.35 -6.00 14.18
C LEU A 262 -9.13 -4.85 13.53
N ALA A 263 -8.66 -4.34 12.38
CA ALA A 263 -9.35 -3.31 11.61
C ALA A 263 -10.75 -3.74 11.15
N HIS A 264 -10.94 -5.02 10.82
CA HIS A 264 -12.25 -5.57 10.45
C HIS A 264 -13.27 -5.47 11.60
N PHE A 265 -12.83 -5.72 12.84
CA PHE A 265 -13.62 -5.50 14.07
C PHE A 265 -13.61 -4.03 14.52
N GLY A 266 -12.98 -3.14 13.76
CA GLY A 266 -12.86 -1.72 14.05
C GLY A 266 -11.89 -1.40 15.18
N GLN A 267 -11.01 -2.31 15.60
CA GLN A 267 -9.95 -2.04 16.57
C GLN A 267 -8.77 -1.31 15.91
N CYS A 268 -9.05 -0.15 15.29
CA CYS A 268 -8.08 0.61 14.51
C CYS A 268 -6.91 1.15 15.35
N GLU A 269 -7.14 1.42 16.64
CA GLU A 269 -6.07 1.84 17.57
C GLU A 269 -4.96 0.77 17.70
N GLN A 270 -5.32 -0.52 17.63
CA GLN A 270 -4.36 -1.61 17.66
C GLN A 270 -3.86 -1.98 16.26
N ALA A 271 -4.70 -1.83 15.22
CA ALA A 271 -4.34 -2.17 13.86
C ALA A 271 -3.31 -1.21 13.23
N ILE A 272 -3.43 0.10 13.45
CA ILE A 272 -2.54 1.12 12.88
C ILE A 272 -1.06 0.86 13.21
N PRO A 273 -0.65 0.68 14.48
CA PRO A 273 0.76 0.41 14.78
C PRO A 273 1.30 -0.88 14.15
N LEU A 274 0.47 -1.92 14.00
CA LEU A 274 0.85 -3.13 13.25
C LEU A 274 1.07 -2.82 11.77
N PHE A 275 0.16 -2.08 11.14
CA PHE A 275 0.33 -1.69 9.74
C PHE A 275 1.55 -0.79 9.53
N ARG A 276 1.84 0.15 10.44
CA ARG A 276 3.04 1.00 10.38
C ARG A 276 4.31 0.16 10.48
N GLN A 277 4.35 -0.84 11.36
CA GLN A 277 5.49 -1.74 11.45
C GLN A 277 5.68 -2.52 10.15
N PHE A 278 4.60 -3.04 9.57
CA PHE A 278 4.68 -3.72 8.28
C PHE A 278 5.05 -2.78 7.13
N LEU A 279 4.60 -1.52 7.16
CA LEU A 279 4.94 -0.50 6.18
C LEU A 279 6.46 -0.28 6.09
N HIS A 280 7.18 -0.34 7.20
CA HIS A 280 8.65 -0.25 7.21
C HIS A 280 9.34 -1.46 6.58
N ILE A 281 8.67 -2.61 6.54
CA ILE A 281 9.20 -3.85 5.94
C ILE A 281 8.83 -3.91 4.46
N PHE A 282 7.59 -3.57 4.13
CA PHE A 282 7.01 -3.68 2.80
C PHE A 282 5.96 -2.56 2.58
N PRO A 283 6.36 -1.39 2.05
CA PRO A 283 5.49 -0.21 1.92
C PRO A 283 4.56 -0.32 0.71
N ALA A 284 3.72 -1.37 0.68
CA ALA A 284 2.85 -1.66 -0.46
C ALA A 284 1.47 -1.01 -0.36
N ARG A 285 0.79 -0.93 -1.51
CA ARG A 285 -0.52 -0.26 -1.69
C ARG A 285 -1.58 -0.74 -0.69
N GLU A 286 -1.54 -2.02 -0.28
CA GLU A 286 -2.56 -2.61 0.60
C GLU A 286 -2.39 -2.14 2.03
N VAL A 287 -1.14 -1.92 2.46
CA VAL A 287 -0.78 -1.38 3.77
C VAL A 287 -1.24 0.06 3.88
N TYR A 288 -0.92 0.88 2.87
CA TYR A 288 -1.39 2.25 2.77
C TYR A 288 -2.91 2.34 2.72
N ASN A 289 -3.57 1.48 1.93
CA ASN A 289 -5.03 1.43 1.88
C ASN A 289 -5.64 1.13 3.25
N ASN A 290 -5.08 0.16 3.97
CA ASN A 290 -5.60 -0.26 5.27
C ASN A 290 -5.32 0.76 6.38
N LEU A 291 -4.17 1.43 6.36
CA LEU A 291 -3.89 2.58 7.24
C LEU A 291 -4.94 3.68 7.02
N GLY A 292 -5.17 4.07 5.77
CA GLY A 292 -6.17 5.09 5.43
C GLY A 292 -7.60 4.66 5.79
N ALA A 293 -7.95 3.39 5.58
CA ALA A 293 -9.23 2.83 6.00
C ALA A 293 -9.42 2.87 7.52
N CYS A 294 -8.36 2.59 8.31
CA CYS A 294 -8.40 2.71 9.76
C CYS A 294 -8.63 4.16 10.21
N HIS A 295 -7.91 5.11 9.62
CA HIS A 295 -8.10 6.53 9.92
C HIS A 295 -9.52 7.00 9.54
N LEU A 296 -10.08 6.56 8.42
CA LEU A 296 -11.50 6.80 8.08
C LEU A 296 -12.46 6.25 9.13
N GLN A 297 -12.22 5.05 9.66
CA GLN A 297 -13.04 4.46 10.71
C GLN A 297 -12.96 5.26 12.02
N ARG A 298 -11.76 5.75 12.40
CA ARG A 298 -11.58 6.65 13.56
C ARG A 298 -12.32 7.97 13.35
N ALA A 299 -12.13 8.60 12.20
CA ALA A 299 -12.86 9.81 11.82
C ALA A 299 -14.37 9.61 11.90
N GLN A 300 -14.92 8.50 11.39
CA GLN A 300 -16.35 8.19 11.48
C GLN A 300 -16.89 8.05 12.91
N ARG A 301 -16.04 7.63 13.86
CA ARG A 301 -16.40 7.57 15.29
C ARG A 301 -16.38 8.95 15.92
N GLY A 302 -15.37 9.76 15.59
CA GLY A 302 -15.17 11.10 16.15
C GLY A 302 -16.02 12.20 15.51
N MET A 303 -16.54 12.00 14.29
CA MET A 303 -17.31 13.01 13.56
C MET A 303 -18.60 13.38 14.30
N ASN A 304 -18.72 14.68 14.62
CA ASN A 304 -19.88 15.24 15.30
C ASN A 304 -21.15 15.08 14.44
N SER A 305 -22.27 14.69 15.05
CA SER A 305 -23.50 14.31 14.34
C SER A 305 -24.20 15.46 13.58
N MET A 306 -23.73 16.70 13.77
CA MET A 306 -24.30 17.91 13.17
C MET A 306 -23.73 18.26 11.79
N ALA A 307 -22.60 17.68 11.36
CA ALA A 307 -22.08 17.90 10.01
C ALA A 307 -22.93 17.14 8.97
N ALA A 308 -23.41 17.82 7.92
CA ALA A 308 -24.28 17.21 6.90
C ALA A 308 -23.63 16.00 6.21
N VAL A 309 -22.31 16.02 5.98
CA VAL A 309 -21.54 14.90 5.42
C VAL A 309 -21.51 13.69 6.35
N ALA A 310 -21.46 13.90 7.67
CA ALA A 310 -21.46 12.84 8.68
C ALA A 310 -22.84 12.17 8.86
N SER A 311 -23.86 12.65 8.14
CA SER A 311 -25.18 12.02 8.09
C SER A 311 -25.28 10.90 7.05
N TYR A 312 -24.34 10.80 6.11
CA TYR A 312 -24.29 9.75 5.09
C TYR A 312 -23.32 8.63 5.48
N TRP A 313 -23.65 7.41 5.10
CA TRP A 313 -22.79 6.25 5.30
C TRP A 313 -22.19 5.77 3.98
N LEU A 314 -20.87 5.79 3.91
CA LEU A 314 -20.09 5.39 2.74
C LEU A 314 -19.29 4.12 3.03
N PRO A 315 -19.06 3.26 2.02
CA PRO A 315 -18.28 2.04 2.21
C PRO A 315 -16.81 2.38 2.49
N ILE A 316 -16.22 1.67 3.45
CA ILE A 316 -14.77 1.63 3.67
C ILE A 316 -14.33 0.21 3.35
N VAL A 317 -13.33 0.08 2.48
CA VAL A 317 -12.86 -1.23 1.97
C VAL A 317 -11.49 -1.55 2.57
N LEU A 318 -11.40 -2.65 3.31
CA LEU A 318 -10.12 -3.21 3.73
C LEU A 318 -9.62 -4.19 2.67
N ASP A 319 -8.31 -4.24 2.49
CA ASP A 319 -7.64 -5.29 1.74
C ASP A 319 -7.22 -6.40 2.68
N GLY A 320 -7.71 -7.61 2.41
CA GLY A 320 -7.45 -8.78 3.24
C GLY A 320 -6.14 -9.50 2.92
N SER A 321 -5.49 -9.11 1.81
CA SER A 321 -4.33 -9.77 1.23
C SER A 321 -3.21 -8.76 1.00
N THR A 322 -1.98 -9.23 0.90
CA THR A 322 -0.84 -8.40 0.49
C THR A 322 0.00 -9.16 -0.53
N GLN A 323 0.57 -8.42 -1.49
CA GLN A 323 1.46 -9.00 -2.49
C GLN A 323 2.68 -9.71 -1.87
N ALA A 324 3.07 -9.32 -0.66
CA ALA A 324 4.12 -9.97 0.11
C ALA A 324 3.87 -11.47 0.32
N GLU A 325 2.61 -11.91 0.47
CA GLU A 325 2.30 -13.33 0.68
C GLU A 325 2.70 -14.18 -0.53
N GLY A 326 2.56 -13.65 -1.74
CA GLY A 326 3.00 -14.32 -2.97
C GLY A 326 4.52 -14.37 -3.11
N LEU A 327 5.27 -13.52 -2.39
CA LEU A 327 6.73 -13.49 -2.44
C LEU A 327 7.37 -14.58 -1.58
N ILE A 328 6.68 -15.06 -0.55
CA ILE A 328 7.21 -16.01 0.44
C ILE A 328 6.67 -17.44 0.28
N GLY A 329 5.87 -17.72 -0.75
CA GLY A 329 5.09 -18.96 -0.93
C GLY A 329 5.85 -20.30 -1.02
N GLY A 330 7.15 -20.31 -0.77
CA GLY A 330 8.00 -21.51 -0.67
C GLY A 330 9.24 -21.33 0.22
N TYR A 331 9.34 -20.23 0.99
CA TYR A 331 10.54 -19.92 1.77
C TYR A 331 10.37 -20.34 3.24
N PRO A 332 11.22 -21.22 3.80
CA PRO A 332 11.15 -21.61 5.20
C PRO A 332 11.62 -20.45 6.09
N SER A 333 10.73 -19.95 6.95
CA SER A 333 11.05 -18.89 7.91
C SER A 333 11.93 -19.42 9.05
N GLN A 334 13.20 -19.00 9.11
CA GLN A 334 14.01 -19.11 10.32
C GLN A 334 14.10 -17.73 10.95
N VAL A 335 13.48 -17.57 12.13
CA VAL A 335 13.34 -16.27 12.77
C VAL A 335 14.61 -15.86 13.49
N ARG A 336 15.03 -14.60 13.31
CA ARG A 336 16.06 -13.95 14.14
C ARG A 336 15.48 -12.69 14.80
N GLU A 337 15.75 -12.52 16.09
CA GLU A 337 15.34 -11.34 16.86
C GLU A 337 16.08 -10.10 16.34
N GLY A 338 15.34 -9.18 15.70
CA GLY A 338 15.86 -7.89 15.23
C GLY A 338 15.34 -6.73 16.07
N GLU A 339 16.26 -5.95 16.65
CA GLU A 339 15.96 -4.70 17.36
C GLU A 339 15.83 -3.53 16.37
N GLY A 340 14.70 -2.83 16.43
CA GLY A 340 14.50 -1.58 15.73
C GLY A 340 13.31 -0.84 16.32
N ALA A 341 13.55 0.33 16.92
CA ALA A 341 12.52 1.20 17.48
C ALA A 341 12.07 2.24 16.46
N VAL A 342 10.76 2.49 16.38
CA VAL A 342 10.17 3.54 15.52
C VAL A 342 9.66 4.69 16.39
N PRO A 343 9.94 5.96 16.05
CA PRO A 343 9.33 7.10 16.71
C PRO A 343 7.86 7.26 16.33
N ALA A 344 6.99 7.40 17.33
CA ALA A 344 5.58 7.70 17.14
C ALA A 344 5.37 9.18 16.81
N LEU A 345 4.62 9.45 15.73
CA LEU A 345 3.75 10.62 15.69
C LEU A 345 2.30 10.15 15.89
N MET A 346 1.73 10.55 17.03
CA MET A 346 0.30 10.50 17.29
C MET A 346 -0.15 11.90 17.68
N ASN A 347 -1.17 12.41 17.01
CA ASN A 347 -1.99 13.51 17.49
C ASN A 347 -3.43 13.23 17.07
N ASP A 348 -4.33 13.24 18.04
CA ASP A 348 -5.72 12.80 17.91
C ASP A 348 -6.68 13.99 17.80
N LYS A 349 -7.11 14.30 16.57
CA LYS A 349 -8.35 15.03 16.30
C LYS A 349 -9.05 14.45 15.05
N PRO A 350 -10.38 14.38 15.00
CA PRO A 350 -11.10 13.80 13.85
C PRO A 350 -10.78 14.44 12.48
N GLY A 351 -10.36 15.71 12.44
CA GLY A 351 -9.89 16.36 11.21
C GLY A 351 -8.56 15.79 10.72
N GLN A 352 -7.63 15.52 11.65
CA GLN A 352 -6.32 14.93 11.33
C GLN A 352 -6.46 13.50 10.83
N ASP A 353 -7.42 12.72 11.34
CA ASP A 353 -7.68 11.38 10.81
C ASP A 353 -8.16 11.42 9.34
N VAL A 354 -8.97 12.41 8.94
CA VAL A 354 -9.40 12.51 7.53
C VAL A 354 -8.24 12.93 6.64
N GLU A 355 -7.42 13.89 7.05
CA GLU A 355 -6.22 14.32 6.33
C GLU A 355 -5.24 13.15 6.17
N GLN A 356 -4.94 12.45 7.26
CA GLN A 356 -4.05 11.30 7.24
C GLN A 356 -4.60 10.16 6.39
N ALA A 357 -5.92 9.95 6.38
CA ALA A 357 -6.55 9.01 5.48
C ALA A 357 -6.35 9.41 4.02
N ILE A 358 -6.57 10.68 3.65
CA ILE A 358 -6.34 11.16 2.27
C ILE A 358 -4.90 10.86 1.85
N GLU A 359 -3.91 11.22 2.67
CA GLU A 359 -2.49 11.00 2.35
C GLU A 359 -2.18 9.53 2.06
N TYR A 360 -2.53 8.62 2.96
CA TYR A 360 -2.25 7.20 2.76
C TYR A 360 -3.04 6.61 1.58
N LEU A 361 -4.30 7.02 1.39
CA LEU A 361 -5.14 6.47 0.33
C LEU A 361 -4.71 6.96 -1.07
N GLU A 362 -4.27 8.21 -1.18
CA GLU A 362 -3.68 8.75 -2.41
C GLU A 362 -2.39 8.01 -2.76
N GLN A 363 -1.52 7.74 -1.77
CA GLN A 363 -0.33 6.92 -1.98
C GLN A 363 -0.70 5.52 -2.49
N ALA A 364 -1.66 4.85 -1.85
CA ALA A 364 -2.15 3.55 -2.31
C ALA A 364 -2.70 3.58 -3.74
N ALA A 365 -3.48 4.61 -4.10
CA ALA A 365 -4.07 4.76 -5.44
C ALA A 365 -3.05 5.10 -6.52
N ALA A 366 -1.95 5.78 -6.15
CA ALA A 366 -0.86 6.14 -7.04
C ALA A 366 0.07 4.96 -7.36
N MET A 367 0.20 4.00 -6.43
CA MET A 367 1.01 2.78 -6.61
C MET A 367 0.40 1.80 -7.62
N ASP A 368 -0.92 1.84 -7.83
CA ASP A 368 -1.59 1.03 -8.85
C ASP A 368 -2.84 1.74 -9.42
N ALA A 369 -2.76 2.03 -10.73
CA ALA A 369 -3.84 2.66 -11.49
C ALA A 369 -5.13 1.83 -11.55
N GLY A 370 -5.05 0.52 -11.33
CA GLY A 370 -6.18 -0.41 -11.27
C GLY A 370 -6.76 -0.63 -9.87
N TYR A 371 -6.18 -0.04 -8.82
CA TYR A 371 -6.55 -0.37 -7.44
C TYR A 371 -7.86 0.29 -7.01
N VAL A 372 -8.98 -0.44 -7.20
CA VAL A 372 -10.35 0.05 -6.95
C VAL A 372 -10.59 0.34 -5.46
N ALA A 373 -10.06 -0.49 -4.56
CA ALA A 373 -10.24 -0.33 -3.12
C ALA A 373 -9.74 1.03 -2.62
N ALA A 374 -8.51 1.40 -2.98
CA ALA A 374 -7.94 2.70 -2.65
C ALA A 374 -8.77 3.85 -3.23
N ARG A 375 -9.18 3.79 -4.50
CA ARG A 375 -9.99 4.87 -5.12
C ARG A 375 -11.33 5.10 -4.43
N LEU A 376 -12.01 4.02 -4.03
CA LEU A 376 -13.26 4.14 -3.26
C LEU A 376 -13.02 4.75 -1.88
N ASN A 377 -11.94 4.37 -1.23
CA ASN A 377 -11.57 4.95 0.06
C ASN A 377 -11.13 6.42 -0.10
N VAL A 378 -10.34 6.79 -1.12
CA VAL A 378 -9.94 8.18 -1.44
C VAL A 378 -11.18 9.05 -1.63
N ALA A 379 -12.12 8.61 -2.45
CA ALA A 379 -13.36 9.35 -2.66
C ALA A 379 -14.16 9.50 -1.35
N THR A 380 -14.05 8.54 -0.42
CA THR A 380 -14.77 8.55 0.86
C THR A 380 -14.10 9.54 1.81
N ALA A 381 -12.77 9.59 1.80
CA ALA A 381 -11.98 10.55 2.54
C ALA A 381 -12.24 11.98 2.07
N TYR A 382 -12.18 12.27 0.78
CA TYR A 382 -12.55 13.60 0.25
C TYR A 382 -13.99 13.97 0.58
N PHE A 383 -14.92 13.02 0.51
CA PHE A 383 -16.31 13.28 0.86
C PHE A 383 -16.44 13.72 2.33
N TYR A 384 -15.79 13.01 3.24
CA TYR A 384 -15.81 13.37 4.67
C TYR A 384 -14.99 14.62 4.99
N HIS A 385 -14.00 14.94 4.16
CA HIS A 385 -13.27 16.21 4.22
C HIS A 385 -14.08 17.41 3.71
N GLY A 386 -15.14 17.17 2.93
CA GLY A 386 -15.96 18.21 2.29
C GLY A 386 -15.53 18.56 0.86
N GLU A 387 -14.52 17.89 0.31
CA GLU A 387 -14.01 18.10 -1.05
C GLU A 387 -14.81 17.32 -2.09
N LEU A 388 -16.09 17.67 -2.26
CA LEU A 388 -17.05 16.91 -3.07
C LEU A 388 -16.63 16.74 -4.55
N LEU A 389 -15.93 17.73 -5.13
CA LEU A 389 -15.43 17.63 -6.51
C LEU A 389 -14.36 16.54 -6.65
N ARG A 390 -13.37 16.50 -5.75
CA ARG A 390 -12.34 15.45 -5.75
C ARG A 390 -12.93 14.09 -5.42
N ALA A 391 -13.89 14.03 -4.49
CA ALA A 391 -14.64 12.81 -4.20
C ALA A 391 -15.31 12.24 -5.47
N ARG A 392 -15.92 13.12 -6.29
CA ARG A 392 -16.52 12.72 -7.57
C ARG A 392 -15.50 12.19 -8.57
N LEU A 393 -14.36 12.86 -8.72
CA LEU A 393 -13.32 12.44 -9.66
C LEU A 393 -12.79 11.04 -9.30
N ALA A 394 -12.41 10.83 -8.04
CA ALA A 394 -11.95 9.53 -7.57
C ALA A 394 -13.04 8.43 -7.70
N LEU A 395 -14.32 8.77 -7.51
CA LEU A 395 -15.43 7.85 -7.74
C LEU A 395 -15.62 7.50 -9.22
N GLN A 396 -15.46 8.47 -10.12
CA GLN A 396 -15.53 8.23 -11.57
C GLN A 396 -14.42 7.27 -12.02
N GLU A 397 -13.21 7.42 -11.48
CA GLU A 397 -12.12 6.47 -11.73
C GLU A 397 -12.47 5.05 -11.26
N ALA A 398 -12.99 4.91 -10.05
CA ALA A 398 -13.39 3.60 -9.51
C ALA A 398 -14.50 2.95 -10.38
N LEU A 399 -15.45 3.74 -10.87
CA LEU A 399 -16.50 3.26 -11.77
C LEU A 399 -15.95 2.83 -13.13
N ARG A 400 -14.98 3.57 -13.69
CA ARG A 400 -14.34 3.22 -14.96
C ARG A 400 -13.64 1.86 -14.87
N LEU A 401 -13.01 1.58 -13.73
CA LEU A 401 -12.32 0.31 -13.47
C LEU A 401 -13.28 -0.84 -13.22
N GLN A 402 -14.41 -0.60 -12.54
CA GLN A 402 -15.37 -1.65 -12.20
C GLN A 402 -16.83 -1.20 -12.45
N PRO A 403 -17.26 -1.14 -13.73
CA PRO A 403 -18.62 -0.72 -14.06
C PRO A 403 -19.66 -1.70 -13.53
N GLY A 404 -20.79 -1.17 -13.04
CA GLY A 404 -21.94 -1.98 -12.62
C GLY A 404 -21.91 -2.49 -11.17
N ARG A 405 -20.85 -2.21 -10.39
CA ARG A 405 -20.82 -2.52 -8.96
C ARG A 405 -21.89 -1.69 -8.22
N ALA A 406 -22.82 -2.36 -7.54
CA ALA A 406 -24.04 -1.72 -7.04
C ALA A 406 -23.80 -0.67 -5.93
N ASP A 407 -22.74 -0.82 -5.14
CA ASP A 407 -22.31 0.14 -4.12
C ASP A 407 -21.68 1.39 -4.75
N ILE A 408 -20.89 1.25 -5.82
CA ILE A 408 -20.33 2.37 -6.60
C ILE A 408 -21.45 3.16 -7.29
N ALA A 409 -22.36 2.48 -7.99
CA ALA A 409 -23.53 3.12 -8.62
C ALA A 409 -24.42 3.80 -7.59
N GLY A 410 -24.62 3.13 -6.46
CA GLY A 410 -25.31 3.64 -5.28
C GLY A 410 -24.52 4.69 -4.50
N TRP A 411 -23.37 5.16 -4.98
CA TRP A 411 -22.68 6.32 -4.43
C TRP A 411 -22.64 7.46 -5.44
N GLN A 412 -22.60 7.10 -6.73
CA GLN A 412 -22.68 8.03 -7.85
C GLN A 412 -23.99 8.82 -7.84
N GLY A 413 -25.12 8.18 -7.57
CA GLY A 413 -26.38 8.90 -7.45
C GLY A 413 -26.52 9.74 -6.16
N LEU A 414 -25.70 9.51 -5.12
CA LEU A 414 -25.63 10.41 -3.96
C LEU A 414 -24.95 11.70 -4.41
N MET A 415 -23.87 11.61 -5.19
CA MET A 415 -23.24 12.80 -5.78
C MET A 415 -24.23 13.56 -6.65
N ALA A 416 -24.98 12.87 -7.52
CA ALA A 416 -26.00 13.52 -8.37
C ALA A 416 -27.12 14.19 -7.55
N TYR A 417 -27.54 13.57 -6.43
CA TYR A 417 -28.47 14.19 -5.49
C TYR A 417 -27.88 15.47 -4.89
N LEU A 418 -26.63 15.44 -4.41
CA LEU A 418 -25.98 16.59 -3.79
C LEU A 418 -25.80 17.75 -4.77
N ASP A 419 -25.47 17.46 -6.03
CA ASP A 419 -25.41 18.47 -7.10
C ASP A 419 -26.78 19.10 -7.34
N SER A 420 -27.82 18.27 -7.39
CA SER A 420 -29.18 18.75 -7.57
C SER A 420 -29.65 19.54 -6.35
N GLU A 421 -29.27 19.16 -5.13
CA GLU A 421 -29.56 19.89 -3.89
C GLU A 421 -28.92 21.28 -3.90
N ALA A 422 -27.66 21.39 -4.31
CA ALA A 422 -26.98 22.68 -4.48
C ALA A 422 -27.66 23.60 -5.51
N GLN A 423 -28.37 23.03 -6.49
CA GLN A 423 -29.13 23.77 -7.51
C GLN A 423 -30.62 23.99 -7.15
N GLY A 424 -31.06 23.55 -5.97
CA GLY A 424 -32.48 23.62 -5.58
C GLY A 424 -33.39 22.60 -6.28
N LEU A 425 -32.81 21.62 -6.99
CA LEU A 425 -33.48 20.59 -7.80
C LEU A 425 -33.48 19.20 -7.14
N ALA A 426 -33.22 19.09 -5.83
CA ALA A 426 -33.09 17.82 -5.09
C ALA A 426 -34.21 16.79 -5.37
N LYS A 427 -35.46 17.26 -5.57
CA LYS A 427 -36.61 16.38 -5.84
C LYS A 427 -36.53 15.68 -7.20
N ALA A 428 -35.90 16.30 -8.20
CA ALA A 428 -35.82 15.78 -9.56
C ALA A 428 -34.85 14.58 -9.70
N ALA A 429 -33.81 14.52 -8.88
CA ALA A 429 -32.80 13.45 -8.91
C ALA A 429 -33.25 12.13 -8.25
N LEU A 430 -34.34 12.15 -7.47
CA LEU A 430 -34.80 11.01 -6.66
C LEU A 430 -35.21 9.76 -7.45
N PRO A 431 -35.97 9.84 -8.57
CA PRO A 431 -36.57 8.64 -9.17
C PRO A 431 -35.54 7.60 -9.63
N HIS A 432 -34.44 8.05 -10.25
CA HIS A 432 -33.40 7.16 -10.78
C HIS A 432 -32.62 6.46 -9.65
N TRP A 433 -32.21 7.22 -8.63
CA TRP A 433 -31.56 6.69 -7.42
C TRP A 433 -32.46 5.69 -6.67
N ARG A 434 -33.75 6.03 -6.55
CA ARG A 434 -34.75 5.23 -5.84
C ARG A 434 -34.96 3.85 -6.48
N GLN A 435 -34.94 3.76 -7.81
CA GLN A 435 -35.08 2.50 -8.53
C GLN A 435 -33.95 1.53 -8.15
N GLN A 436 -32.72 2.02 -8.03
CA GLN A 436 -31.59 1.19 -7.63
C GLN A 436 -31.74 0.67 -6.19
N ALA A 437 -32.15 1.54 -5.26
CA ALA A 437 -32.37 1.18 -3.85
C ALA A 437 -33.54 0.19 -3.64
N PHE A 438 -34.46 0.05 -4.60
CA PHE A 438 -35.54 -0.93 -4.52
C PHE A 438 -35.11 -2.36 -4.84
N LYS A 439 -33.95 -2.59 -5.47
CA LYS A 439 -33.46 -3.93 -5.79
C LYS A 439 -33.31 -4.77 -4.50
N LYS A 440 -33.68 -6.07 -4.54
CA LYS A 440 -33.63 -6.97 -3.37
C LYS A 440 -32.23 -7.03 -2.75
N LYS A 441 -31.20 -7.10 -3.59
CA LYS A 441 -29.77 -7.15 -3.23
C LYS A 441 -29.10 -5.76 -3.14
N SER A 442 -29.87 -4.68 -2.92
CA SER A 442 -29.27 -3.34 -2.79
C SER A 442 -28.27 -3.29 -1.63
N PRO A 443 -27.10 -2.66 -1.82
CA PRO A 443 -26.16 -2.37 -0.74
C PRO A 443 -26.85 -1.61 0.40
N ILE A 444 -26.44 -1.89 1.64
CA ILE A 444 -27.08 -1.27 2.81
C ILE A 444 -26.73 0.22 2.89
N SER A 445 -25.55 0.63 2.43
CA SER A 445 -25.14 2.04 2.33
C SER A 445 -26.09 2.84 1.44
N LEU A 446 -26.44 2.28 0.27
CA LEU A 446 -27.44 2.87 -0.62
C LEU A 446 -28.81 3.01 0.06
N LEU A 447 -29.28 1.99 0.78
CA LEU A 447 -30.55 2.05 1.52
C LEU A 447 -30.53 3.10 2.63
N PHE A 448 -29.41 3.18 3.36
CA PHE A 448 -29.21 4.16 4.43
C PHE A 448 -29.25 5.58 3.87
N ASN A 449 -28.47 5.85 2.82
CA ASN A 449 -28.40 7.16 2.18
C ASN A 449 -29.73 7.55 1.52
N GLN A 450 -30.46 6.60 0.93
CA GLN A 450 -31.82 6.81 0.45
C GLN A 450 -32.78 7.23 1.56
N ALA A 451 -32.66 6.68 2.77
CA ALA A 451 -33.50 7.04 3.90
C ALA A 451 -33.21 8.47 4.37
N ILE A 452 -31.93 8.86 4.40
CA ILE A 452 -31.50 10.24 4.70
C ILE A 452 -32.03 11.22 3.66
N VAL A 453 -31.82 10.92 2.38
CA VAL A 453 -32.27 11.75 1.25
C VAL A 453 -33.79 11.91 1.27
N ALA A 454 -34.56 10.82 1.42
CA ALA A 454 -36.02 10.89 1.48
C ALA A 454 -36.51 11.80 2.61
N ARG A 455 -35.86 11.75 3.78
CA ARG A 455 -36.19 12.63 4.91
C ARG A 455 -35.90 14.10 4.59
N LYS A 456 -34.74 14.41 4.00
CA LYS A 456 -34.33 15.80 3.68
C LYS A 456 -35.28 16.48 2.69
N VAL A 457 -35.80 15.74 1.70
CA VAL A 457 -36.73 16.26 0.69
C VAL A 457 -38.21 16.23 1.12
N GLY A 458 -38.49 15.90 2.39
CA GLY A 458 -39.84 15.87 2.95
C GLY A 458 -40.69 14.66 2.55
N GLN A 459 -40.09 13.59 2.02
CA GLN A 459 -40.79 12.33 1.74
C GLN A 459 -40.79 11.38 2.96
N ASP A 460 -41.76 10.46 3.01
CA ASP A 460 -41.81 9.46 4.08
C ASP A 460 -40.61 8.48 3.99
N ALA A 461 -39.66 8.64 4.91
CA ALA A 461 -38.47 7.81 5.02
C ALA A 461 -38.68 6.51 5.82
N ARG A 462 -39.84 6.31 6.47
CA ARG A 462 -40.06 5.20 7.42
C ARG A 462 -39.87 3.83 6.79
N ARG A 463 -40.35 3.64 5.55
CA ARG A 463 -40.18 2.37 4.81
C ARG A 463 -38.69 2.06 4.59
N TRP A 464 -37.88 3.07 4.30
CA TRP A 464 -36.44 2.92 4.10
C TRP A 464 -35.74 2.59 5.42
N TRP A 465 -36.04 3.33 6.48
CA TRP A 465 -35.47 3.06 7.81
C TRP A 465 -35.79 1.66 8.32
N ARG A 466 -37.01 1.15 8.11
CA ARG A 466 -37.35 -0.24 8.44
C ARG A 466 -36.52 -1.25 7.66
N ARG A 467 -36.26 -1.01 6.37
CA ARG A 467 -35.41 -1.91 5.55
C ARG A 467 -33.95 -1.88 6.00
N VAL A 468 -33.45 -0.72 6.41
CA VAL A 468 -32.09 -0.56 6.94
C VAL A 468 -31.97 -1.22 8.32
N ALA A 469 -32.91 -0.98 9.22
CA ALA A 469 -32.96 -1.57 10.55
C ALA A 469 -33.12 -3.10 10.52
N ALA A 470 -33.79 -3.65 9.52
CA ALA A 470 -33.88 -5.10 9.28
C ALA A 470 -32.53 -5.75 8.87
N ARG A 471 -31.49 -4.94 8.64
CA ARG A 471 -30.13 -5.38 8.30
C ARG A 471 -29.08 -4.70 9.21
N LYS A 472 -29.48 -4.33 10.42
CA LYS A 472 -28.68 -3.55 11.37
C LYS A 472 -27.36 -4.23 11.74
N GLU A 473 -27.31 -5.55 11.66
CA GLU A 473 -26.16 -6.39 11.98
C GLU A 473 -24.96 -6.15 11.06
N ALA A 474 -25.22 -5.70 9.83
CA ALA A 474 -24.19 -5.37 8.85
C ALA A 474 -23.81 -3.89 8.84
N LEU A 475 -24.41 -3.08 9.72
CA LEU A 475 -24.09 -1.66 9.89
C LEU A 475 -23.04 -1.48 10.99
N PRO A 476 -22.12 -0.52 10.84
CA PRO A 476 -21.34 -0.05 11.98
C PRO A 476 -22.28 0.44 13.12
N PRO A 477 -21.90 0.30 14.40
CA PRO A 477 -22.78 0.54 15.55
C PRO A 477 -23.51 1.89 15.55
N ARG A 478 -22.83 2.96 15.14
CA ARG A 478 -23.42 4.31 14.98
C ARG A 478 -24.60 4.29 14.01
N TYR A 479 -24.42 3.72 12.82
CA TYR A 479 -25.46 3.71 11.79
C TYR A 479 -26.59 2.74 12.11
N ALA A 480 -26.29 1.62 12.77
CA ALA A 480 -27.30 0.73 13.34
C ALA A 480 -28.21 1.47 14.33
N ARG A 481 -27.61 2.27 15.23
CA ARG A 481 -28.36 3.08 16.20
C ARG A 481 -29.26 4.10 15.53
N ILE A 482 -28.73 4.84 14.55
CA ILE A 482 -29.50 5.83 13.76
C ILE A 482 -30.69 5.14 13.08
N ALA A 483 -30.46 4.01 12.42
CA ALA A 483 -31.50 3.29 11.70
C ALA A 483 -32.60 2.78 12.63
N CYS A 484 -32.25 2.22 13.78
CA CYS A 484 -33.21 1.73 14.77
C CYS A 484 -34.09 2.85 15.34
N VAL A 485 -33.46 3.96 15.75
CA VAL A 485 -34.18 5.13 16.29
C VAL A 485 -35.09 5.73 15.22
N ALA A 486 -34.59 5.95 14.00
CA ALA A 486 -35.37 6.53 12.91
C ALA A 486 -36.52 5.61 12.44
N ALA A 487 -36.36 4.28 12.56
CA ALA A 487 -37.40 3.31 12.26
C ALA A 487 -38.46 3.20 13.39
N ARG A 488 -38.23 3.81 14.56
CA ARG A 488 -39.01 3.62 15.79
C ARG A 488 -39.12 2.15 16.19
N LEU A 489 -38.01 1.42 16.06
CA LEU A 489 -37.93 0.01 16.42
C LEU A 489 -37.06 -0.17 17.65
N HIS A 490 -37.50 -1.05 18.55
CA HIS A 490 -36.71 -1.49 19.71
C HIS A 490 -35.65 -2.51 19.27
N CYS A 491 -34.73 -2.09 18.39
CA CYS A 491 -33.69 -2.94 17.83
C CYS A 491 -32.28 -2.61 18.33
N LEU A 492 -32.15 -1.76 19.36
CA LEU A 492 -30.88 -1.49 20.04
C LEU A 492 -30.47 -2.60 21.02
N VAL A 493 -31.35 -3.56 21.29
CA VAL A 493 -30.98 -4.76 22.02
C VAL A 493 -29.93 -5.50 21.18
N PRO A 494 -28.71 -5.73 21.70
CA PRO A 494 -27.70 -6.52 21.01
C PRO A 494 -28.31 -7.84 20.60
N ALA A 495 -28.08 -8.27 19.35
CA ALA A 495 -28.42 -9.64 18.98
C ALA A 495 -27.70 -10.57 19.98
N LYS A 496 -28.38 -11.61 20.45
CA LYS A 496 -27.73 -12.63 21.30
C LYS A 496 -26.54 -13.18 20.50
N GLU A 497 -25.34 -12.78 20.89
CA GLU A 497 -24.14 -13.19 20.18
C GLU A 497 -23.98 -14.70 20.30
N LYS A 498 -23.71 -15.33 19.17
CA LYS A 498 -23.45 -16.77 19.15
C LYS A 498 -22.04 -16.97 19.67
N GLN A 499 -21.81 -18.02 20.44
CA GLN A 499 -20.46 -18.37 20.88
C GLN A 499 -19.72 -19.11 19.75
N PRO A 500 -18.39 -18.94 19.61
CA PRO A 500 -17.59 -19.80 18.75
C PRO A 500 -17.79 -21.28 19.11
N LEU A 501 -17.83 -22.15 18.10
CA LEU A 501 -18.05 -23.59 18.31
C LEU A 501 -16.77 -24.34 18.71
N TRP A 502 -15.62 -23.72 18.51
CA TRP A 502 -14.32 -24.35 18.69
C TRP A 502 -13.73 -24.02 20.05
N PRO A 503 -13.09 -24.98 20.73
CA PRO A 503 -12.38 -24.70 21.97
C PRO A 503 -11.23 -23.74 21.67
N MET A 504 -11.15 -22.67 22.47
CA MET A 504 -10.06 -21.71 22.38
C MET A 504 -8.93 -22.14 23.31
N PRO A 505 -7.69 -22.31 22.82
CA PRO A 505 -6.56 -22.71 23.66
C PRO A 505 -6.15 -21.61 24.65
N VAL A 506 -6.48 -20.36 24.34
CA VAL A 506 -6.33 -19.19 25.20
C VAL A 506 -7.65 -18.44 25.15
N GLN A 507 -8.13 -17.95 26.30
CA GLN A 507 -9.36 -17.16 26.31
C GLN A 507 -9.07 -15.78 25.72
N PRO A 508 -9.74 -15.37 24.63
CA PRO A 508 -9.61 -14.02 24.09
C PRO A 508 -10.08 -13.03 25.15
N GLY A 509 -9.25 -12.07 25.54
CA GLY A 509 -9.57 -11.23 26.68
C GLY A 509 -8.78 -11.53 27.96
N GLN A 510 -8.01 -12.61 27.98
CA GLN A 510 -7.29 -13.02 29.16
C GLN A 510 -6.01 -12.20 29.36
N ASP A 511 -5.80 -11.73 30.58
CA ASP A 511 -4.52 -11.19 31.03
C ASP A 511 -3.46 -12.30 31.05
N LEU A 512 -2.31 -12.03 30.46
CA LEU A 512 -1.21 -12.95 30.28
C LEU A 512 0.01 -12.45 31.04
N ASP A 513 0.18 -12.92 32.27
CA ASP A 513 1.39 -12.63 33.02
C ASP A 513 2.60 -13.44 32.48
N ALA A 514 3.78 -13.26 33.08
CA ALA A 514 4.98 -13.99 32.67
C ALA A 514 4.89 -15.51 32.92
N ALA A 515 4.18 -15.95 33.95
CA ALA A 515 3.98 -17.37 34.25
C ALA A 515 2.96 -18.00 33.29
N ASP A 516 1.85 -17.31 33.01
CA ASP A 516 0.84 -17.71 32.05
C ASP A 516 1.44 -17.91 30.66
N ARG A 517 2.24 -16.95 30.19
CA ARG A 517 2.94 -17.07 28.89
C ARG A 517 3.83 -18.30 28.82
N ARG A 518 4.67 -18.51 29.85
CA ARG A 518 5.57 -19.68 29.90
C ARG A 518 4.82 -21.00 29.88
N LYS A 519 3.65 -21.05 30.52
CA LYS A 519 2.83 -22.26 30.61
C LYS A 519 1.99 -22.49 29.35
N LEU A 520 1.25 -21.47 28.88
CA LEU A 520 0.30 -21.58 27.77
C LEU A 520 1.00 -21.76 26.43
N PHE A 521 2.13 -21.07 26.24
CA PHE A 521 2.85 -21.05 24.97
C PHE A 521 4.13 -21.91 25.00
N ALA A 522 4.25 -22.83 25.95
CA ALA A 522 5.35 -23.78 25.99
C ALA A 522 5.41 -24.60 24.67
N GLY A 523 6.54 -24.50 23.95
CA GLY A 523 6.74 -25.16 22.66
C GLY A 523 6.05 -24.49 21.47
N TRP A 524 5.46 -23.30 21.65
CA TRP A 524 4.93 -22.49 20.56
C TRP A 524 6.06 -21.63 19.98
N HIS A 525 5.97 -21.35 18.68
CA HIS A 525 6.85 -20.39 18.05
C HIS A 525 6.41 -18.98 18.45
N ALA A 526 7.30 -18.23 19.09
CA ALA A 526 7.07 -16.85 19.48
C ALA A 526 7.76 -15.92 18.48
N THR A 527 7.02 -14.98 17.92
CA THR A 527 7.55 -13.95 17.03
C THR A 527 7.36 -12.59 17.71
N PRO A 528 8.45 -11.93 18.15
CA PRO A 528 8.35 -10.60 18.73
C PRO A 528 7.84 -9.64 17.67
N LEU A 529 6.81 -8.88 18.03
CA LEU A 529 6.24 -7.86 17.16
C LEU A 529 6.98 -6.51 17.33
N GLY A 530 8.18 -6.53 17.91
CA GLY A 530 8.98 -5.33 18.20
C GLY A 530 8.33 -4.38 19.20
N TRP A 531 8.94 -3.21 19.35
CA TRP A 531 8.35 -2.11 20.12
C TRP A 531 7.32 -1.39 19.25
N LEU A 532 6.07 -1.45 19.67
CA LEU A 532 5.01 -0.65 19.08
C LEU A 532 5.15 0.79 19.59
N ALA A 533 4.57 1.74 18.87
CA ALA A 533 4.79 3.19 18.96
C ALA A 533 4.76 3.82 20.39
N ASP A 534 4.27 3.12 21.42
CA ASP A 534 4.11 3.62 22.79
C ASP A 534 4.83 2.77 23.87
N LYS A 535 5.96 2.13 23.54
CA LYS A 535 6.65 1.15 24.42
C LYS A 535 5.80 -0.09 24.77
N ARG A 536 4.67 -0.29 24.09
CA ARG A 536 3.86 -1.49 24.23
C ARG A 536 4.56 -2.65 23.56
N LYS A 537 4.47 -3.82 24.18
CA LYS A 537 5.07 -5.06 23.68
C LYS A 537 3.99 -5.88 22.99
N GLY A 538 4.23 -6.24 21.74
CA GLY A 538 3.43 -7.23 21.02
C GLY A 538 4.22 -8.53 20.86
N MET A 539 3.54 -9.66 20.97
CA MET A 539 4.10 -10.98 20.66
C MET A 539 3.06 -11.79 19.90
N SER A 540 3.46 -12.42 18.81
CA SER A 540 2.65 -13.46 18.18
C SER A 540 3.12 -14.82 18.67
N TYR A 541 2.20 -15.67 19.10
CA TYR A 541 2.48 -17.06 19.45
C TYR A 541 1.79 -17.98 18.46
N ARG A 542 2.51 -18.94 17.91
CA ARG A 542 1.99 -19.88 16.90
C ARG A 542 2.26 -21.33 17.27
N ARG A 543 1.25 -22.18 17.15
CA ARG A 543 1.37 -23.63 17.31
C ARG A 543 1.15 -24.33 15.97
N GLY A 544 2.25 -24.65 15.28
CA GLY A 544 2.19 -25.20 13.92
C GLY A 544 1.44 -24.27 12.97
N GLU A 545 0.62 -24.82 12.09
CA GLU A 545 -0.29 -24.01 11.27
C GLU A 545 -1.67 -23.82 11.92
N GLU A 546 -1.95 -24.49 13.03
CA GLU A 546 -3.31 -24.63 13.60
C GLU A 546 -3.84 -23.40 14.32
N VAL A 547 -2.97 -22.70 15.05
CA VAL A 547 -3.38 -21.62 15.96
C VAL A 547 -2.34 -20.51 15.99
N GLU A 548 -2.81 -19.27 16.00
CA GLU A 548 -2.02 -18.08 16.26
C GLU A 548 -2.69 -17.19 17.32
N VAL A 549 -1.92 -16.62 18.24
CA VAL A 549 -2.39 -15.73 19.31
C VAL A 549 -1.58 -14.45 19.29
N LEU A 550 -2.28 -13.31 19.30
CA LEU A 550 -1.68 -12.00 19.52
C LEU A 550 -1.74 -11.67 21.01
N ASP A 551 -0.59 -11.63 21.67
CA ASP A 551 -0.41 -10.99 22.96
C ASP A 551 -0.09 -9.51 22.72
N TRP A 552 -0.94 -8.63 23.23
CA TRP A 552 -0.78 -7.19 23.17
C TRP A 552 -0.75 -6.62 24.59
N ASP A 553 0.44 -6.21 25.02
CA ASP A 553 0.66 -5.61 26.34
C ASP A 553 0.29 -6.52 27.52
N GLY A 554 0.53 -7.83 27.38
CA GLY A 554 0.21 -8.82 28.42
C GLY A 554 -1.25 -9.24 28.41
N TYR A 555 -1.86 -9.29 27.24
CA TYR A 555 -3.27 -9.63 27.07
C TYR A 555 -3.51 -10.33 25.75
N ALA A 556 -4.32 -11.40 25.75
CA ALA A 556 -4.70 -12.14 24.56
C ALA A 556 -5.69 -11.33 23.70
N ALA A 557 -5.16 -10.39 22.92
CA ALA A 557 -5.92 -9.48 22.08
C ALA A 557 -6.64 -10.17 20.93
N MET A 558 -6.04 -11.22 20.39
CA MET A 558 -6.67 -11.99 19.33
C MET A 558 -6.24 -13.45 19.36
N VAL A 559 -7.18 -14.35 19.10
CA VAL A 559 -6.93 -15.76 18.83
C VAL A 559 -7.44 -16.08 17.41
N VAL A 560 -6.59 -16.74 16.63
CA VAL A 560 -6.87 -17.18 15.27
C VAL A 560 -6.70 -18.69 15.22
N LEU A 561 -7.75 -19.40 14.83
CA LEU A 561 -7.67 -20.84 14.50
C LEU A 561 -7.57 -20.98 12.98
N ARG A 562 -6.68 -21.83 12.49
CA ARG A 562 -6.45 -22.14 11.08
C ARG A 562 -6.24 -23.65 10.92
N ASP A 563 -7.31 -24.40 10.71
CA ASP A 563 -7.19 -25.86 10.57
C ASP A 563 -8.12 -26.33 9.44
N GLY A 564 -7.67 -27.28 8.62
CA GLY A 564 -8.53 -27.99 7.67
C GLY A 564 -9.74 -28.68 8.31
N ARG A 565 -9.73 -28.84 9.64
CA ARG A 565 -10.83 -29.37 10.45
C ARG A 565 -11.87 -28.33 10.89
N LEU A 566 -11.76 -27.05 10.48
CA LEU A 566 -12.76 -26.03 10.78
C LEU A 566 -14.11 -26.28 10.06
N GLY A 567 -14.12 -27.13 9.04
CA GLY A 567 -15.32 -27.61 8.37
C GLY A 567 -15.85 -26.66 7.29
N SER A 568 -17.10 -26.89 6.87
CA SER A 568 -17.71 -26.11 5.78
C SER A 568 -18.57 -24.96 6.30
N ALA A 569 -18.64 -23.90 5.51
CA ALA A 569 -19.50 -22.75 5.76
C ALA A 569 -20.99 -23.14 5.79
N ALA A 570 -21.37 -24.16 5.01
CA ALA A 570 -22.72 -24.74 5.05
C ALA A 570 -23.01 -25.43 6.39
N ALA A 571 -22.09 -26.26 6.90
CA ALA A 571 -22.24 -26.91 8.20
C ALA A 571 -22.31 -25.88 9.34
N LEU A 572 -21.47 -24.84 9.27
CA LEU A 572 -21.50 -23.73 10.22
C LEU A 572 -22.85 -23.01 10.20
N ARG A 573 -23.38 -22.71 9.00
CA ARG A 573 -24.69 -22.09 8.82
C ARG A 573 -25.83 -22.96 9.33
N ASN A 574 -25.74 -24.28 9.19
CA ASN A 574 -26.75 -25.19 9.72
C ASN A 574 -26.75 -25.21 11.25
N LYS A 575 -25.58 -25.18 11.88
CA LYS A 575 -25.44 -25.19 13.35
C LYS A 575 -25.80 -23.86 13.99
N LEU A 576 -25.30 -22.76 13.43
CA LEU A 576 -25.43 -21.43 14.01
C LEU A 576 -26.57 -20.63 13.39
N GLY A 577 -27.13 -21.03 12.25
CA GLY A 577 -27.98 -20.17 11.43
C GLY A 577 -27.16 -19.22 10.53
N PRO A 578 -27.79 -18.27 9.83
CA PRO A 578 -27.07 -17.34 8.96
C PRO A 578 -26.11 -16.42 9.76
N PRO A 579 -24.99 -15.99 9.14
CA PRO A 579 -24.11 -14.98 9.72
C PRO A 579 -24.83 -13.63 9.83
N LEU A 580 -24.42 -12.84 10.82
CA LEU A 580 -24.89 -11.47 11.07
C LEU A 580 -24.48 -10.53 9.92
N GLN A 581 -23.27 -10.71 9.39
CA GLN A 581 -22.76 -9.96 8.25
C GLN A 581 -21.86 -10.86 7.40
N VAL A 582 -21.92 -10.69 6.08
CA VAL A 582 -20.95 -11.27 5.14
C VAL A 582 -20.26 -10.11 4.42
N ARG A 583 -18.93 -10.06 4.50
CA ARG A 583 -18.11 -9.09 3.76
C ARG A 583 -17.30 -9.84 2.71
N PRO A 584 -17.45 -9.52 1.41
CA PRO A 584 -16.55 -10.06 0.39
C PRO A 584 -15.15 -9.49 0.56
N LEU A 585 -14.14 -10.32 0.30
CA LEU A 585 -12.73 -9.97 0.14
C LEU A 585 -12.29 -10.34 -1.30
N ALA A 586 -11.03 -10.09 -1.63
CA ALA A 586 -10.43 -10.55 -2.88
C ALA A 586 -10.44 -12.09 -3.01
N ASP A 587 -10.24 -12.61 -4.22
CA ASP A 587 -10.07 -14.05 -4.52
C ASP A 587 -11.18 -14.97 -3.99
N GLU A 588 -12.42 -14.51 -4.14
CA GLU A 588 -13.64 -15.24 -3.73
C GLU A 588 -13.74 -15.50 -2.22
N MET A 589 -12.88 -14.86 -1.43
CA MET A 589 -12.92 -14.96 0.02
C MET A 589 -14.07 -14.12 0.60
N GLN A 590 -14.59 -14.56 1.74
CA GLN A 590 -15.66 -13.88 2.46
C GLN A 590 -15.41 -13.96 3.96
N VAL A 591 -15.61 -12.86 4.66
CA VAL A 591 -15.63 -12.84 6.13
C VAL A 591 -17.06 -12.88 6.61
N TRP A 592 -17.39 -13.91 7.39
CA TRP A 592 -18.72 -14.11 7.97
C TRP A 592 -18.68 -13.77 9.47
N ASN A 593 -19.32 -12.67 9.85
CA ASN A 593 -19.44 -12.26 11.24
C ASN A 593 -20.60 -13.00 11.90
N TYR A 594 -20.35 -13.60 13.06
CA TYR A 594 -21.38 -14.27 13.88
C TYR A 594 -21.58 -13.59 15.25
N GLY A 595 -20.65 -12.70 15.63
CA GLY A 595 -20.76 -11.81 16.79
C GLY A 595 -20.01 -10.51 16.53
N SER A 596 -20.01 -9.60 17.51
CA SER A 596 -19.21 -8.37 17.43
C SER A 596 -17.72 -8.62 17.66
N ARG A 597 -17.41 -9.76 18.27
CA ARG A 597 -16.05 -10.17 18.66
C ARG A 597 -15.50 -11.38 17.94
N TRP A 598 -16.24 -11.93 16.98
CA TRP A 598 -15.72 -13.05 16.20
C TRP A 598 -16.33 -13.20 14.82
N ALA A 599 -15.52 -13.77 13.93
CA ALA A 599 -15.82 -13.98 12.53
C ALA A 599 -15.13 -15.24 12.02
N VAL A 600 -15.52 -15.69 10.84
CA VAL A 600 -14.81 -16.73 10.11
C VAL A 600 -14.44 -16.28 8.71
N LEU A 601 -13.25 -16.66 8.25
CA LEU A 601 -12.85 -16.50 6.85
C LEU A 601 -13.31 -17.73 6.07
N VAL A 602 -13.99 -17.51 4.95
CA VAL A 602 -14.55 -18.55 4.09
C VAL A 602 -14.01 -18.38 2.67
N ARG A 603 -13.59 -19.49 2.05
CA ARG A 603 -13.24 -19.56 0.63
C ARG A 603 -13.79 -20.84 0.04
N ASN A 604 -14.44 -20.78 -1.12
CA ASN A 604 -15.00 -21.96 -1.80
C ASN A 604 -15.89 -22.83 -0.90
N GLY A 605 -16.63 -22.20 0.01
CA GLY A 605 -17.51 -22.89 0.96
C GLY A 605 -16.80 -23.57 2.14
N LEU A 606 -15.48 -23.47 2.26
CA LEU A 606 -14.70 -23.97 3.39
C LEU A 606 -14.38 -22.85 4.38
N VAL A 607 -14.41 -23.16 5.67
CA VAL A 607 -13.93 -22.25 6.72
C VAL A 607 -12.41 -22.38 6.80
N LEU A 608 -11.69 -21.32 6.45
CA LEU A 608 -10.23 -21.27 6.49
C LEU A 608 -9.70 -20.83 7.85
N GLU A 609 -10.35 -19.84 8.44
CA GLU A 609 -9.91 -19.27 9.72
C GLU A 609 -11.10 -18.94 10.62
N VAL A 610 -10.90 -19.03 11.93
CA VAL A 610 -11.79 -18.47 12.96
C VAL A 610 -11.06 -17.37 13.69
N TRP A 611 -11.67 -16.20 13.78
CA TRP A 611 -11.10 -15.00 14.38
C TRP A 611 -11.87 -14.65 15.62
N VAL A 612 -11.21 -14.54 16.77
CA VAL A 612 -11.85 -14.08 18.00
C VAL A 612 -11.00 -12.99 18.63
N VAL A 613 -11.59 -11.83 18.88
CA VAL A 613 -10.93 -10.70 19.54
C VAL A 613 -11.29 -10.62 21.02
N GLY A 614 -10.31 -10.20 21.81
CA GLY A 614 -10.39 -9.93 23.24
C GLY A 614 -11.27 -8.73 23.58
#